data_AF-A0A3A0ASW7-F1
#
_entry.id   AF-A0A3A0ASW7-F1
#
_cell.length_a   1.000
_cell.length_b   1.000
_cell.length_c   1.000
_cell.angle_alpha   90.00
_cell.angle_beta   90.00
_cell.angle_gamma   90.00
#
_symmetry.space_group_name_H-M   'P 1'
#
loop_
_entity.id
_entity.type
_entity.pdbx_description
1 polymer ?
#
loop_
_entity_poly.entity_id
_entity_poly.type
_entity_poly.pdbx_seq_one_letter_code
_entity_poly.pdbx_strand_id
1 'polypeptide(L)'
;MARRVLNYAACYIAWLAFTIVGFWLLLSLRANLIDAAILLHLNPWQVRTVDRFAIFGLGMAWFVGILILENFLRVGAGNGRLLSRTVRVALALGLACAISYGLQLVATL
;
A
#
# COMPACT_ATOMS: atom_id res chain seq x y z
N MET A 1 -29.71 10.20 -12.73
CA MET A 1 -29.34 9.25 -11.65
C MET A 1 -28.26 8.26 -12.08
N ALA A 2 -28.39 7.57 -13.21
CA ALA A 2 -27.44 6.54 -13.67
C ALA A 2 -25.96 6.95 -13.65
N ARG A 3 -25.62 8.17 -14.10
CA ARG A 3 -24.22 8.67 -14.13
C ARG A 3 -23.58 8.80 -12.73
N ARG A 4 -24.36 9.12 -11.70
CA ARG A 4 -23.86 9.19 -10.32
C ARG A 4 -23.56 7.79 -9.78
N VAL A 5 -24.48 6.85 -10.02
CA VAL A 5 -24.31 5.44 -9.63
C VAL A 5 -23.07 4.84 -10.29
N LEU A 6 -22.86 5.11 -11.59
CA LEU A 6 -21.68 4.65 -12.32
C LEU A 6 -20.37 5.19 -11.72
N ASN A 7 -20.33 6.46 -11.35
CA ASN A 7 -19.15 7.07 -10.72
C ASN A 7 -18.83 6.46 -9.35
N TYR A 8 -19.85 6.15 -8.55
CA TYR A 8 -19.66 5.45 -7.27
C TYR A 8 -19.22 4.00 -7.47
N ALA A 9 -19.77 3.28 -8.46
CA ALA A 9 -19.31 1.94 -8.81
C ALA A 9 -17.83 1.94 -9.22
N ALA A 10 -17.44 2.86 -10.11
CA ALA A 10 -16.04 3.04 -10.50
C ALA A 10 -15.12 3.38 -9.32
N CYS A 11 -15.61 4.16 -8.35
CA CYS A 11 -14.90 4.46 -7.11
C CYS A 11 -14.59 3.21 -6.29
N TYR A 12 -15.57 2.32 -6.11
CA TYR A 12 -15.37 1.08 -5.34
C TYR A 12 -14.49 0.08 -6.08
N ILE A 13 -14.57 -0.01 -7.41
CA ILE A 13 -13.67 -0.83 -8.21
C ILE A 13 -12.23 -0.33 -8.06
N ALA A 14 -12.00 0.98 -8.18
CA ALA A 14 -10.67 1.56 -7.98
C ALA A 14 -10.16 1.34 -6.55
N TRP A 15 -11.02 1.50 -5.55
CA TRP A 15 -10.68 1.23 -4.16
C TRP A 15 -10.26 -0.22 -3.95
N LEU A 16 -11.03 -1.20 -4.44
CA LEU A 16 -10.68 -2.62 -4.37
C LEU A 16 -9.34 -2.92 -5.08
N ALA A 17 -9.12 -2.33 -6.26
CA ALA A 17 -7.86 -2.51 -6.98
C ALA A 17 -6.66 -2.02 -6.14
N PHE A 18 -6.77 -0.83 -5.54
CA PHE A 18 -5.71 -0.29 -4.67
C PHE A 18 -5.55 -1.09 -3.38
N THR A 19 -6.62 -1.64 -2.83
CA THR A 19 -6.59 -2.55 -1.68
C THR A 19 -5.71 -3.76 -1.97
N ILE A 20 -5.92 -4.40 -3.12
CA ILE A 20 -5.15 -5.59 -3.55
C ILE A 20 -3.68 -5.21 -3.76
N VAL A 21 -3.43 -4.11 -4.49
CA VAL A 21 -2.06 -3.64 -4.78
C VAL A 21 -1.31 -3.27 -3.51
N GLY A 22 -1.94 -2.56 -2.58
CA GLY A 22 -1.26 -2.18 -1.36
C GLY A 22 -1.12 -3.33 -0.36
N PHE A 23 -2.01 -4.32 -0.35
CA PHE A 23 -1.78 -5.57 0.37
C PHE A 23 -0.56 -6.31 -0.17
N TRP A 24 -0.40 -6.38 -1.50
CA TRP A 24 0.80 -6.93 -2.12
C TRP A 24 2.07 -6.16 -1.70
N LEU A 25 2.03 -4.82 -1.75
CA LEU A 25 3.13 -3.97 -1.31
C LEU A 25 3.51 -4.21 0.16
N LEU A 26 2.53 -4.48 1.03
CA LEU A 26 2.74 -4.78 2.44
C LEU A 26 3.60 -6.03 2.63
N LEU A 27 3.32 -7.08 1.85
CA LEU A 27 4.11 -8.31 1.86
C LEU A 27 5.54 -8.05 1.38
N SER A 28 5.72 -7.25 0.32
CA SER A 28 7.04 -6.85 -0.17
C SER A 28 7.82 -6.02 0.86
N LEU A 29 7.17 -5.07 1.54
CA LEU A 29 7.79 -4.25 2.58
C LEU A 29 8.22 -5.08 3.79
N ARG A 30 7.45 -6.12 4.14
CA ARG A 30 7.86 -7.07 5.18
C ARG A 30 9.17 -7.77 4.80
N ALA A 31 9.32 -8.24 3.56
CA ALA A 31 10.55 -8.85 3.10
C ALA A 31 11.74 -7.87 3.23
N ASN A 32 11.55 -6.62 2.81
CA ASN A 32 12.57 -5.58 2.94
C ASN A 32 13.00 -5.32 4.38
N LEU A 33 12.07 -5.37 5.34
CA LEU A 33 12.39 -5.20 6.76
C LEU A 33 13.24 -6.35 7.29
N ILE A 34 12.99 -7.58 6.83
CA ILE A 34 13.79 -8.74 7.19
C ILE A 34 15.19 -8.63 6.58
N ASP A 35 15.28 -8.28 5.30
CA ASP A 35 16.57 -8.10 4.62
C ASP A 35 17.40 -7.00 5.29
N ALA A 36 16.77 -5.87 5.63
CA ALA A 36 17.42 -4.79 6.39
C ALA A 36 17.89 -5.25 7.78
N ALA A 37 17.11 -6.08 8.47
CA ALA A 37 17.48 -6.63 9.77
C ALA A 37 18.70 -7.56 9.68
N ILE A 38 18.81 -8.33 8.58
CA ILE A 38 19.96 -9.20 8.29
C ILE A 38 21.20 -8.35 7.97
N LEU A 39 21.07 -7.34 7.10
CA LEU A 39 22.16 -6.43 6.73
C LEU A 39 22.73 -5.66 7.95
N LEU A 40 21.86 -5.31 8.90
CA LEU A 40 22.26 -4.68 10.17
C LEU A 40 22.87 -5.65 11.18
N HIS A 41 23.08 -6.91 10.82
CA HIS A 41 23.63 -7.96 11.67
C HIS A 41 22.88 -8.11 13.01
N LEU A 42 21.56 -7.93 12.99
CA LEU A 42 20.74 -8.07 14.20
C LEU A 42 20.76 -9.51 14.69
N ASN A 43 20.66 -9.67 16.01
CA ASN A 43 20.61 -11.00 16.61
C ASN A 43 19.35 -11.76 16.14
N PRO A 44 19.40 -13.11 16.05
CA PRO A 44 18.28 -13.92 15.57
C PRO A 44 16.95 -13.69 16.32
N TRP A 45 17.05 -13.33 17.60
CA TRP A 45 15.90 -12.99 18.44
C TRP A 45 15.24 -11.66 18.03
N GLN A 46 16.04 -10.68 17.64
CA GLN A 46 15.56 -9.39 17.13
C GLN A 46 14.91 -9.56 15.76
N VAL A 47 15.51 -10.34 14.85
CA VAL A 47 14.94 -10.63 13.52
C VAL A 47 13.55 -11.28 13.64
N ARG A 48 13.40 -12.29 14.52
CA ARG A 48 12.08 -12.91 14.79
C ARG A 48 11.07 -11.94 15.38
N THR A 49 11.51 -11.01 16.20
CA THR A 49 10.64 -9.98 16.78
C THR A 49 10.16 -9.03 15.68
N VAL A 50 11.08 -8.50 14.87
CA VAL A 50 10.77 -7.65 13.73
C VAL A 50 9.78 -8.35 12.79
N ASP A 51 10.00 -9.62 12.47
CA ASP A 51 9.12 -10.35 11.57
C ASP A 51 7.65 -10.43 12.07
N ARG A 52 7.47 -10.77 13.36
CA ARG A 52 6.14 -10.87 13.97
C ARG A 52 5.46 -9.52 14.12
N PHE A 53 6.20 -8.50 14.53
CA PHE A 53 5.64 -7.16 14.74
C PHE A 53 5.45 -6.38 13.43
N ALA A 54 6.24 -6.64 12.39
CA ALA A 54 6.13 -5.97 11.11
C ALA A 54 4.78 -6.23 10.45
N ILE A 55 4.29 -7.48 10.45
CA ILE A 55 2.96 -7.80 9.91
C ILE A 55 1.87 -7.01 10.62
N PHE A 56 1.92 -6.97 11.96
CA PHE A 56 0.92 -6.28 12.74
C PHE A 56 0.96 -4.76 12.52
N GLY A 57 2.15 -4.17 12.59
CA GLY A 57 2.35 -2.74 12.40
C GLY A 57 2.00 -2.27 10.99
N LEU A 58 2.51 -2.97 9.96
CA LEU A 58 2.19 -2.67 8.57
C LEU A 58 0.70 -2.94 8.27
N GLY A 59 0.13 -4.02 8.80
CA GLY A 59 -1.28 -4.35 8.67
C GLY A 59 -2.20 -3.27 9.24
N MET A 60 -1.89 -2.76 10.43
CA MET A 60 -2.65 -1.69 11.08
C MET A 60 -2.50 -0.36 10.33
N ALA A 61 -1.28 -0.01 9.91
CA ALA A 61 -1.03 1.17 9.09
C ALA A 61 -1.79 1.10 7.75
N TRP A 62 -1.79 -0.07 7.10
CA TRP A 62 -2.53 -0.30 5.86
C TRP A 62 -4.04 -0.25 6.06
N PHE A 63 -4.55 -0.80 7.17
CA PHE A 63 -5.97 -0.74 7.51
C PHE A 63 -6.45 0.71 7.70
N VAL A 64 -5.67 1.55 8.38
CA VAL A 64 -5.98 2.99 8.47
C VAL A 64 -5.91 3.64 7.08
N GLY A 65 -4.88 3.29 6.30
CA GLY A 65 -4.71 3.76 4.93
C GLY A 65 -5.89 3.45 4.02
N ILE A 66 -6.49 2.26 4.14
CA ILE A 66 -7.61 1.84 3.29
C ILE A 66 -8.88 2.65 3.54
N LEU A 67 -9.13 3.04 4.79
CA LEU A 67 -10.27 3.85 5.19
C LEU A 67 -10.10 5.29 4.74
N ILE A 68 -8.88 5.84 4.89
CA ILE A 68 -8.54 7.17 4.36
C ILE A 68 -8.68 7.19 2.85
N LEU A 69 -8.19 6.14 2.17
CA LEU A 69 -8.26 6.01 0.72
C LEU A 69 -9.69 5.94 0.22
N GLU A 70 -10.57 5.19 0.90
CA GLU A 70 -11.98 5.12 0.58
C GLU A 70 -12.63 6.50 0.61
N ASN A 71 -12.44 7.23 1.72
CA ASN A 71 -12.97 8.57 1.88
C ASN A 71 -12.42 9.52 0.81
N PHE A 72 -11.10 9.44 0.53
CA PHE A 72 -10.45 10.27 -0.48
C PHE A 72 -11.01 10.04 -1.89
N LEU A 73 -11.27 8.79 -2.28
CA LEU A 73 -11.87 8.46 -3.57
C LEU A 73 -13.35 8.85 -3.62
N ARG A 74 -14.09 8.63 -2.54
CA ARG A 74 -15.52 8.98 -2.43
C ARG A 74 -15.75 10.48 -2.58
N VAL A 75 -14.93 11.31 -1.94
CA VAL A 75 -14.93 12.77 -2.12
C VAL A 75 -14.54 13.17 -3.56
N GLY A 76 -13.68 12.40 -4.21
CA GLY A 76 -13.34 12.57 -5.63
C GLY A 76 -14.51 12.26 -6.57
N ALA A 77 -15.26 11.20 -6.29
CA ALA A 77 -16.45 10.78 -7.03
C ALA A 77 -17.55 11.85 -6.98
N GLY A 78 -17.78 12.45 -5.80
CA GLY A 78 -18.76 13.52 -5.61
C GLY A 78 -18.46 14.79 -6.41
N ASN A 79 -17.18 15.13 -6.59
CA ASN A 79 -16.73 16.34 -7.28
C ASN A 79 -16.35 16.11 -8.76
N GLY A 80 -16.57 14.91 -9.31
CA GLY A 80 -16.21 14.57 -10.69
C GLY A 80 -14.70 14.50 -10.97
N ARG A 81 -13.84 14.53 -9.94
CA ARG A 81 -12.37 14.50 -10.04
C ARG A 81 -11.79 13.12 -9.72
N LEU A 82 -12.57 12.06 -9.93
CA LEU A 82 -12.20 10.68 -9.57
C LEU A 82 -10.90 10.25 -10.28
N LEU A 83 -10.80 10.45 -11.59
CA LEU A 83 -9.61 10.09 -12.38
C LEU A 83 -8.33 10.74 -11.84
N SER A 84 -8.35 12.05 -11.57
CA SER A 84 -7.18 12.77 -11.06
C SER A 84 -6.73 12.22 -9.71
N ARG A 85 -7.67 11.87 -8.82
CA ARG A 85 -7.35 11.25 -7.52
C ARG A 85 -6.85 9.83 -7.66
N THR A 86 -7.48 9.02 -8.51
CA THR A 86 -7.04 7.65 -8.82
C THR A 86 -5.61 7.65 -9.35
N VAL A 87 -5.28 8.50 -10.31
CA VAL A 87 -3.90 8.61 -10.84
C VAL A 87 -2.91 9.02 -9.76
N ARG A 88 -3.27 9.96 -8.88
CA ARG A 88 -2.40 10.38 -7.78
C ARG A 88 -2.11 9.24 -6.79
N VAL A 89 -3.13 8.44 -6.47
CA VAL A 89 -2.97 7.25 -5.61
C VAL A 89 -2.14 6.18 -6.33
N ALA A 90 -2.42 5.93 -7.62
CA ALA A 90 -1.67 4.98 -8.42
C ALA A 90 -0.18 5.36 -8.52
N LEU A 91 0.13 6.65 -8.68
CA LEU A 91 1.50 7.14 -8.66
C LEU A 91 2.16 6.97 -7.29
N ALA A 92 1.47 7.28 -6.21
CA ALA A 92 2.00 7.09 -4.86
C ALA A 92 2.29 5.61 -4.55
N LEU A 93 1.37 4.71 -4.89
CA LEU A 93 1.57 3.26 -4.75
C LEU A 93 2.66 2.76 -5.68
N GLY A 94 2.69 3.21 -6.94
CA GLY A 94 3.72 2.86 -7.91
C GLY A 94 5.12 3.28 -7.45
N LEU A 95 5.27 4.48 -6.90
CA LEU A 95 6.52 4.95 -6.30
C LEU A 95 6.92 4.09 -5.09
N ALA A 96 5.98 3.78 -4.20
CA ALA A 96 6.26 2.93 -3.05
C ALA A 96 6.69 1.52 -3.48
N CYS A 97 6.05 0.94 -4.50
CA CYS A 97 6.48 -0.32 -5.12
C CYS A 97 7.89 -0.19 -5.72
N ALA A 98 8.16 0.86 -6.50
CA ALA A 98 9.47 1.05 -7.12
C ALA A 98 10.60 1.16 -6.07
N ILE A 99 10.37 1.90 -4.99
CA ILE A 99 11.31 1.99 -3.86
C ILE A 99 11.48 0.62 -3.20
N SER A 100 10.37 -0.09 -2.95
CA SER A 100 10.41 -1.41 -2.32
C SER A 100 11.24 -2.40 -3.15
N TYR A 101 11.00 -2.49 -4.45
CA TYR A 101 11.77 -3.38 -5.33
C TYR A 101 13.22 -2.93 -5.51
N GLY A 102 13.48 -1.62 -5.54
CA GLY A 102 14.85 -1.09 -5.58
C GLY A 102 15.66 -1.50 -4.36
N LEU A 103 15.05 -1.47 -3.17
CA LEU A 103 15.70 -1.95 -1.94
C LEU A 103 15.97 -3.46 -1.97
N GLN A 104 15.05 -4.27 -2.49
CA GLN A 104 15.27 -5.72 -2.66
C GLN A 104 16.44 -6.00 -3.59
N LEU A 105 16.50 -5.29 -4.73
CA LEU A 105 17.58 -5.45 -5.70
C LEU A 105 18.96 -5.15 -5.07
N VAL A 106 19.06 -4.06 -4.30
CA VAL A 106 20.30 -3.70 -3.59
C VAL A 106 20.67 -4.74 -2.53
N ALA A 107 19.69 -5.30 -1.81
CA ALA A 107 19.95 -6.31 -0.79
C ALA A 107 20.40 -7.66 -1.38
N THR A 108 20.08 -7.94 -2.65
CA THR A 108 20.49 -9.17 -3.35
C THR A 108 21.84 -9.11 -4.07
N LEU A 109 22.42 -7.91 -4.22
CA LEU A 109 23.73 -7.67 -4.84
C LEU A 109 24.87 -7.79 -3.82
#